data_AF-K2HDJ2-F1
#
_entry.id   AF-K2HDJ2-F1
#
_cell.length_a   1.000
_cell.length_b   1.000
_cell.length_c   1.000
_cell.angle_alpha   90.00
_cell.angle_beta   90.00
_cell.angle_gamma   90.00
#
_symmetry.space_group_name_H-M   'P 1'
#
loop_
_entity.id
_entity.type
_entity.pdbx_description
1 polymer ?
#
loop_
_entity_poly.entity_id
_entity_poly.type
_entity_poly.pdbx_seq_one_letter_code
_entity_poly.pdbx_strand_id
1 'polypeptide(L)'
;MTMPKTLAILLAALMASPPVPAAACATAATGAGCATPLSSGKAGKWLRVPPRPTAFAVGDTLPTDRHMTVTGTEYLGLPPARDGWLYYRVGREIYRVDRRTGTVLEVMRR
;
A
#
# COMPACT_ATOMS: atom_id res chain seq x y z
N MET A 1 58.51 9.54 8.72
CA MET A 1 57.14 9.78 9.23
C MET A 1 56.52 10.91 8.43
N THR A 2 55.71 10.60 7.41
CA THR A 2 54.94 11.59 6.65
C THR A 2 53.64 10.93 6.19
N MET A 3 52.55 11.21 6.92
CA MET A 3 51.18 10.79 6.56
C MET A 3 50.70 11.56 5.33
N PRO A 4 50.09 10.91 4.31
CA PRO A 4 49.54 11.62 3.18
C PRO A 4 48.21 12.28 3.57
N LYS A 5 48.23 13.60 3.40
CA LYS A 5 47.21 14.62 3.66
C LYS A 5 46.05 14.56 2.65
N THR A 6 45.56 13.36 2.33
CA THR A 6 44.52 13.15 1.30
C THR A 6 43.17 12.72 1.87
N LEU A 7 43.09 12.37 3.15
CA LEU A 7 41.85 11.89 3.77
C LEU A 7 40.85 13.02 4.14
N ALA A 8 41.30 14.28 4.17
CA ALA A 8 40.51 15.38 4.74
C ALA A 8 39.48 16.01 3.78
N ILE A 9 39.57 15.75 2.46
CA ILE A 9 38.74 16.46 1.47
C ILE A 9 37.41 15.73 1.19
N LEU A 10 37.31 14.43 1.49
CA LEU A 10 36.10 13.64 1.23
C LEU A 10 35.00 13.78 2.30
N LEU A 11 35.29 14.34 3.48
CA LEU A 11 34.29 14.48 4.56
C LEU A 11 33.44 15.76 4.50
N ALA A 12 33.84 16.78 3.73
CA ALA A 12 33.14 18.08 3.73
C ALA A 12 31.94 18.15 2.76
N ALA A 13 31.81 17.19 1.83
CA ALA A 13 30.77 17.22 0.80
C ALA A 13 29.45 16.53 1.20
N LEU A 14 29.39 15.86 2.37
CA LEU A 14 28.21 15.09 2.78
C LEU A 14 27.17 15.87 3.59
N MET A 15 27.40 17.15 3.89
CA MET A 15 26.54 17.95 4.79
C MET A 15 25.64 18.96 4.08
N ALA A 16 25.60 18.98 2.75
CA ALA A 16 24.72 19.84 1.97
C ALA A 16 23.55 19.05 1.36
N SER A 17 22.82 18.32 2.21
CA SER A 17 21.53 17.77 1.79
C SER A 17 20.50 18.92 1.80
N PRO A 18 19.91 19.29 0.64
CA PRO A 18 18.82 20.26 0.65
C PRO A 18 17.67 19.71 1.49
N PRO A 19 16.99 20.53 2.30
CA PRO A 19 15.80 20.09 2.99
C PRO A 19 14.79 19.64 1.94
N VAL A 20 14.37 18.37 2.02
CA VAL A 20 13.28 17.85 1.20
C VAL A 20 12.08 18.76 1.45
N PRO A 21 11.56 19.51 0.46
CA PRO A 21 10.42 20.37 0.70
C PRO A 21 9.26 19.47 1.12
N ALA A 22 8.70 19.73 2.31
CA ALA A 22 7.41 19.21 2.69
C ALA A 22 6.45 19.47 1.53
N ALA A 23 5.79 18.44 1.01
CA ALA A 23 4.92 18.52 -0.15
C ALA A 23 4.05 19.79 -0.06
N ALA A 24 4.42 20.81 -0.83
CA ALA A 24 3.68 22.05 -0.86
C ALA A 24 2.33 21.72 -1.49
N CYS A 25 1.24 21.91 -0.74
CA CYS A 25 -0.09 21.73 -1.30
C CYS A 25 -0.17 22.56 -2.58
N ALA A 26 -0.62 21.97 -3.69
CA ALA A 26 -0.54 22.58 -5.02
C ALA A 26 -1.18 23.98 -5.10
N THR A 27 -2.04 24.34 -4.14
CA THR A 27 -2.78 25.59 -4.06
C THR A 27 -2.22 26.58 -3.02
N ALA A 28 -1.06 26.32 -2.40
CA ALA A 28 -0.48 27.24 -1.42
C ALA A 28 -0.17 28.63 -2.02
N ALA A 29 0.23 28.68 -3.29
CA ALA A 29 0.51 29.93 -4.01
C ALA A 29 -0.74 30.80 -4.25
N THR A 30 -1.95 30.22 -4.18
CA THR A 30 -3.22 30.95 -4.35
C THR A 30 -3.83 31.40 -3.02
N GLY A 31 -3.08 31.32 -1.91
CA GLY A 31 -3.55 31.71 -0.58
C GLY A 31 -4.50 30.70 0.07
N ALA A 32 -4.64 29.49 -0.49
CA ALA A 32 -5.42 28.42 0.13
C ALA A 32 -4.59 27.76 1.25
N GLY A 33 -5.23 27.54 2.41
CA GLY A 33 -4.61 26.81 3.52
C GLY A 33 -4.50 25.32 3.24
N CYS A 34 -3.35 24.72 3.58
CA CYS A 34 -3.22 23.26 3.62
C CYS A 34 -4.11 22.69 4.74
N ALA A 35 -4.93 21.69 4.39
CA ALA A 35 -5.64 20.89 5.37
C ALA A 35 -5.23 19.42 5.21
N THR A 36 -5.01 18.75 6.33
CA THR A 36 -4.84 17.30 6.34
C THR A 36 -6.23 16.66 6.40
N PRO A 37 -6.54 15.63 5.59
CA PRO A 37 -7.80 14.92 5.72
C PRO A 37 -7.94 14.36 7.15
N LEU A 38 -9.10 14.60 7.75
CA LEU A 38 -9.40 14.12 9.09
C LEU A 38 -9.62 12.60 9.02
N SER A 39 -8.62 11.82 9.40
CA SER A 39 -8.71 10.34 9.46
C SER A 39 -9.08 9.83 10.85
N SER A 40 -8.94 10.69 11.87
CA SER A 40 -9.32 10.44 13.25
C SER A 40 -9.39 11.78 14.00
N GLY A 41 -10.05 11.83 15.16
CA GLY A 41 -10.06 13.04 15.99
C GLY A 41 -11.15 13.09 17.05
N LYS A 42 -11.22 14.23 17.73
CA LYS A 42 -12.26 14.57 18.71
C LYS A 42 -13.28 15.58 18.16
N ALA A 43 -13.01 16.19 17.02
CA ALA A 43 -13.93 17.10 16.35
C ALA A 43 -15.00 16.30 15.59
N GLY A 44 -16.27 16.62 15.82
CA GLY A 44 -17.42 15.95 15.19
C GLY A 44 -17.81 14.59 15.81
N LYS A 45 -18.84 13.96 15.24
CA LYS A 45 -19.27 12.61 15.62
C LYS A 45 -18.56 11.59 14.74
N TRP A 46 -17.76 10.72 15.35
CA TRP A 46 -17.10 9.62 14.68
C TRP A 46 -17.92 8.35 14.82
N LEU A 47 -18.23 7.71 13.70
CA LEU A 47 -18.82 6.38 13.68
C LEU A 47 -17.72 5.37 13.39
N ARG A 48 -17.52 4.41 14.29
CA ARG A 48 -16.72 3.22 14.00
C ARG A 48 -17.59 2.23 13.24
N VAL A 49 -17.25 2.00 11.98
CA VAL A 49 -17.86 0.95 11.18
C VAL A 49 -17.05 -0.32 11.38
N PRO A 50 -17.65 -1.43 11.85
CA PRO A 50 -16.92 -2.68 11.97
C PRO A 50 -16.49 -3.17 10.58
N PRO A 51 -15.36 -3.90 10.48
CA PRO A 51 -14.96 -4.52 9.23
C PRO A 51 -16.09 -5.41 8.71
N ARG A 52 -16.33 -5.36 7.40
CA ARG A 52 -17.28 -6.26 6.75
C ARG A 52 -16.77 -7.71 6.89
N PRO A 53 -17.62 -8.67 7.27
CA PRO A 53 -17.26 -10.09 7.23
C PRO A 53 -16.89 -10.52 5.80
N THR A 54 -15.85 -11.32 5.65
CA THR A 54 -15.47 -11.92 4.38
C THR A 54 -16.04 -13.33 4.30
N ALA A 55 -16.38 -13.79 3.08
CA ALA A 55 -16.96 -15.12 2.91
C ALA A 55 -15.96 -16.24 3.21
N PHE A 56 -14.67 -15.97 3.00
CA PHE A 56 -13.57 -16.89 3.27
C PHE A 56 -12.48 -16.20 4.09
N ALA A 57 -11.80 -16.99 4.90
CA ALA A 57 -10.63 -16.62 5.67
C ALA A 57 -9.35 -17.18 5.01
N VAL A 58 -8.19 -16.74 5.50
CA VAL A 58 -6.90 -17.32 5.08
C VAL A 58 -6.82 -18.77 5.53
N GLY A 59 -6.38 -19.65 4.64
CA GLY A 59 -6.33 -21.11 4.85
C GLY A 59 -7.57 -21.85 4.33
N ASP A 60 -8.69 -21.16 4.09
CA ASP A 60 -9.86 -21.79 3.49
C ASP A 60 -9.60 -22.15 2.02
N THR A 61 -10.36 -23.12 1.50
CA THR A 61 -10.33 -23.47 0.08
C THR A 61 -11.51 -22.82 -0.64
N LEU A 62 -11.22 -22.08 -1.71
CA LEU A 62 -12.23 -21.44 -2.54
C LEU A 62 -13.01 -22.51 -3.34
N PRO A 63 -14.36 -22.46 -3.38
CA PRO A 63 -15.15 -23.38 -4.18
C PRO A 63 -14.93 -23.15 -5.68
N THR A 64 -14.84 -24.23 -6.46
CA THR A 64 -14.48 -24.20 -7.89
C THR A 64 -15.50 -23.47 -8.78
N ASP A 65 -16.77 -23.43 -8.36
CA ASP A 65 -17.91 -22.94 -9.17
C ASP A 65 -18.30 -21.49 -8.89
N ARG A 66 -17.77 -20.85 -7.83
CA ARG A 66 -18.25 -19.54 -7.36
C ARG A 66 -17.17 -18.47 -7.30
N HIS A 67 -16.30 -18.41 -8.30
CA HIS A 67 -15.30 -17.37 -8.38
C HIS A 67 -15.02 -16.93 -9.81
N MET A 68 -14.54 -15.70 -9.95
CA MET A 68 -14.04 -15.18 -11.23
C MET A 68 -12.58 -14.79 -11.06
N THR A 69 -11.73 -15.20 -12.00
CA THR A 69 -10.34 -14.72 -12.04
C THR A 69 -10.34 -13.22 -12.31
N VAL A 70 -9.64 -12.46 -11.49
CA VAL A 70 -9.47 -11.02 -11.69
C VAL A 70 -8.35 -10.80 -12.71
N THR A 71 -8.68 -10.11 -13.79
CA THR A 71 -7.74 -9.63 -14.81
C THR A 71 -7.52 -8.12 -14.67
N GLY A 72 -6.44 -7.59 -15.24
CA GLY A 72 -6.13 -6.15 -15.16
C GLY A 72 -5.80 -5.68 -13.74
N THR A 73 -5.05 -6.50 -13.00
CA THR A 73 -4.70 -6.27 -11.59
C THR A 73 -4.02 -4.92 -11.35
N GLU A 74 -3.24 -4.46 -12.33
CA GLU A 74 -2.55 -3.18 -12.35
C GLU A 74 -3.51 -1.99 -12.26
N TYR A 75 -4.64 -2.03 -12.96
CA TYR A 75 -5.65 -0.97 -12.91
C TYR A 75 -6.34 -0.89 -11.54
N LEU A 76 -6.34 -2.00 -10.80
CA LEU A 76 -6.90 -2.09 -9.45
C LEU A 76 -5.86 -1.73 -8.38
N GLY A 77 -4.62 -1.41 -8.76
CA GLY A 77 -3.52 -1.19 -7.83
C GLY A 77 -3.07 -2.47 -7.12
N LEU A 78 -3.44 -3.64 -7.63
CA LEU A 78 -3.03 -4.92 -7.09
C LEU A 78 -1.66 -5.31 -7.66
N PRO A 79 -0.75 -5.85 -6.84
CA PRO A 79 0.50 -6.42 -7.31
C PRO A 79 0.26 -7.47 -8.42
N PRO A 80 1.15 -7.63 -9.41
CA PRO A 80 1.00 -8.68 -10.40
C PRO A 80 1.09 -10.07 -9.76
N ALA A 81 0.33 -11.02 -10.29
CA ALA A 81 0.39 -12.42 -9.88
C ALA A 81 1.80 -13.03 -10.06
N ARG A 82 2.31 -13.67 -9.00
CA ARG A 82 3.61 -14.36 -8.95
C ARG A 82 3.46 -15.71 -8.25
N ASP A 83 4.51 -16.53 -8.24
CA ASP A 83 4.64 -17.69 -7.36
C ASP A 83 3.44 -18.66 -7.33
N GLY A 84 2.78 -18.84 -8.48
CA GLY A 84 1.67 -19.79 -8.63
C GLY A 84 0.33 -19.35 -8.05
N TRP A 85 0.19 -18.13 -7.52
CA TRP A 85 -1.08 -17.62 -7.02
C TRP A 85 -1.80 -16.71 -8.03
N LEU A 86 -3.12 -16.58 -7.90
CA LEU A 86 -3.97 -15.64 -8.67
C LEU A 86 -4.92 -14.89 -7.76
N TYR A 87 -5.48 -13.81 -8.30
CA TYR A 87 -6.62 -13.14 -7.68
C TYR A 87 -7.94 -13.71 -8.17
N TYR A 88 -8.80 -13.99 -7.22
CA TYR A 88 -10.16 -14.41 -7.46
C TYR A 88 -11.13 -13.46 -6.77
N ARG A 89 -12.22 -13.14 -7.46
CA ARG A 89 -13.32 -12.39 -6.89
C ARG A 89 -14.44 -13.34 -6.52
N VAL A 90 -14.89 -13.25 -5.27
CA VAL A 90 -16.14 -13.87 -4.81
C VAL A 90 -17.01 -12.78 -4.23
N GLY A 91 -18.16 -12.52 -4.85
CA GLY A 91 -19.01 -11.39 -4.45
C GLY A 91 -18.31 -10.04 -4.63
N ARG A 92 -18.07 -9.34 -3.51
CA ARG A 92 -17.44 -8.01 -3.49
C ARG A 92 -15.97 -8.06 -3.05
N GLU A 93 -15.52 -9.22 -2.63
CA GLU A 93 -14.23 -9.46 -2.02
C GLU A 93 -13.27 -10.07 -3.06
N ILE A 94 -12.02 -9.62 -3.03
CA ILE A 94 -10.94 -10.17 -3.84
C ILE A 94 -10.01 -10.96 -2.91
N TYR A 95 -9.62 -12.14 -3.34
CA TYR A 95 -8.80 -13.09 -2.59
C TYR A 95 -7.55 -13.39 -3.40
N ARG A 96 -6.38 -13.44 -2.75
CA ARG A 96 -5.18 -14.06 -3.30
C ARG A 96 -5.23 -15.55 -2.97
N VAL A 97 -5.12 -16.40 -3.99
CA VAL A 97 -5.35 -17.85 -3.84
C VAL A 97 -4.26 -18.61 -4.56
N ASP A 98 -3.75 -19.67 -3.94
CA ASP A 98 -2.87 -20.64 -4.60
C ASP A 98 -3.65 -21.34 -5.72
N ARG A 99 -3.18 -21.27 -6.97
CA ARG A 99 -3.91 -21.86 -8.11
C ARG A 99 -4.02 -23.37 -8.05
N ARG A 100 -3.07 -24.04 -7.40
CA ARG A 100 -2.96 -25.50 -7.41
C ARG A 100 -3.89 -26.10 -6.37
N THR A 101 -3.95 -25.51 -5.18
CA THR A 101 -4.75 -26.02 -4.06
C THR A 101 -6.09 -25.32 -3.90
N GLY A 102 -6.26 -24.12 -4.49
CA GLY A 102 -7.42 -23.28 -4.25
C GLY A 102 -7.43 -22.64 -2.86
N THR A 103 -6.31 -22.69 -2.13
CA THR A 103 -6.21 -22.17 -0.76
C THR A 103 -6.07 -20.65 -0.76
N VAL A 104 -6.89 -19.97 0.04
CA VAL A 104 -6.83 -18.53 0.28
C VAL A 104 -5.55 -18.19 1.04
N LEU A 105 -4.71 -17.40 0.41
CA LEU A 105 -3.46 -16.90 0.97
C LEU A 105 -3.65 -15.52 1.62
N GLU A 106 -4.53 -14.69 1.07
CA GLU A 106 -4.76 -13.34 1.55
C GLU A 106 -6.15 -12.82 1.14
N VAL A 107 -6.76 -11.98 1.96
CA VAL A 107 -8.03 -11.30 1.66
C VAL A 107 -7.75 -9.82 1.40
N MET A 108 -8.04 -9.35 0.19
CA MET A 108 -7.82 -7.94 -0.19
C MET A 108 -8.90 -7.08 0.45
N ARG A 109 -8.59 -6.53 1.62
CA ARG A 109 -9.45 -5.56 2.32
C ARG A 109 -9.08 -4.14 1.87
N ARG A 110 -10.10 -3.33 1.56
CA ARG A 110 -9.97 -1.88 1.39
C ARG A 110 -10.36 -1.16 2.67
#